data_AF-A0A948XSG2-F1
#
_entry.id   AF-A0A948XSG2-F1
#
_cell.length_a   1.000
_cell.length_b   1.000
_cell.length_c   1.000
_cell.angle_alpha   90.00
_cell.angle_beta   90.00
_cell.angle_gamma   90.00
#
_symmetry.space_group_name_H-M   'P 1'
#
loop_
_entity.id
_entity.type
_entity.pdbx_description
1 polymer ?
#
loop_
_entity_poly.entity_id
_entity_poly.type
_entity_poly.pdbx_seq_one_letter_code
_entity_poly.pdbx_strand_id
1 'polypeptide(L)'
;MSFDIAAFLTNGHPALLLPALAALALTVAAIWLLQGRAWALLYVMLIPFLNWSFGVIPEFEILAPGESSRFVHGVSLHPMTMVTGMVFVIRDFVQREMGHRVLILMAIAVSWSFFYAWPVIALASGIAFAVSETVDWLLFTFSKYRLSTRILLSSALAAPVDTTVFLFGADLAKQMELGMEPGNSLHVWNWIVFVCGKMIGAVIVSAIIRRREDAGLISPHEA
;
A
#
# COMPACT_ATOMS: atom_id res chain seq x y z
N MET A 1 -10.50 -19.66 20.92
CA MET A 1 -9.20 -19.71 20.21
C MET A 1 -8.24 -18.82 20.96
N SER A 2 -7.21 -19.38 21.58
CA SER A 2 -6.10 -18.60 22.15
C SER A 2 -5.26 -18.06 20.98
N PHE A 3 -5.12 -16.75 20.87
CA PHE A 3 -4.23 -16.13 19.88
C PHE A 3 -2.79 -16.45 20.27
N ASP A 4 -2.13 -17.31 19.50
CA ASP A 4 -0.73 -17.67 19.72
C ASP A 4 0.17 -16.63 19.02
N ILE A 5 0.67 -15.68 19.82
CA ILE A 5 1.55 -14.61 19.37
C ILE A 5 2.84 -15.19 18.76
N ALA A 6 3.36 -16.30 19.30
CA ALA A 6 4.60 -16.89 18.80
C ALA A 6 4.39 -17.52 17.42
N ALA A 7 3.26 -18.20 17.21
CA ALA A 7 2.89 -18.74 15.90
C ALA A 7 2.68 -17.61 14.86
N PHE A 8 2.05 -16.51 15.26
CA PHE A 8 1.86 -15.36 14.37
C PHE A 8 3.19 -14.74 13.95
N LEU A 9 4.08 -14.42 14.90
CA LEU A 9 5.37 -13.77 14.61
C LEU A 9 6.32 -14.62 13.76
N THR A 10 6.11 -15.93 13.74
CA THR A 10 6.97 -16.88 13.03
C THR A 10 6.34 -17.41 11.74
N ASN A 11 5.17 -16.90 11.35
CA ASN A 11 4.38 -17.43 10.24
C ASN A 11 4.18 -18.96 10.35
N GLY A 12 3.93 -19.46 11.57
CA GLY A 12 3.73 -20.89 11.85
C GLY A 12 5.01 -21.71 12.03
N HIS A 13 6.21 -21.11 11.96
CA HIS A 13 7.49 -21.80 12.11
C HIS A 13 8.17 -21.55 13.47
N PRO A 14 7.86 -22.32 14.53
CA PRO A 14 8.30 -22.01 15.90
C PRO A 14 9.83 -21.90 16.07
N ALA A 15 10.61 -22.58 15.23
CA ALA A 15 12.07 -22.50 15.22
C ALA A 15 12.61 -21.09 14.84
N LEU A 16 11.80 -20.27 14.18
CA LEU A 16 12.17 -18.92 13.74
C LEU A 16 11.86 -17.84 14.77
N LEU A 17 11.39 -18.18 15.98
CA LEU A 17 11.00 -17.19 16.98
C LEU A 17 12.15 -16.23 17.34
N LEU A 18 13.34 -16.78 17.61
CA LEU A 18 14.54 -15.97 17.92
C LEU A 18 14.94 -15.07 16.74
N PRO A 19 15.10 -15.58 15.50
CA PRO A 19 15.33 -14.75 14.32
C PRO A 19 14.26 -13.68 14.09
N ALA A 20 12.97 -14.00 14.26
CA ALA A 20 11.86 -13.08 14.06
C ALA A 20 11.89 -11.94 15.09
N LEU A 21 12.12 -12.25 16.36
CA LEU A 21 12.28 -11.25 17.42
C LEU A 21 13.51 -10.37 17.18
N ALA A 22 14.62 -10.95 16.73
CA ALA A 22 15.80 -10.19 16.37
C ALA A 22 15.54 -9.26 15.18
N ALA A 23 14.87 -9.74 14.13
CA ALA A 23 14.50 -8.93 12.96
C ALA A 23 13.53 -7.79 13.34
N LEU A 24 12.59 -8.03 14.25
CA LEU A 24 11.69 -6.99 14.76
C LEU A 24 12.45 -5.95 15.58
N ALA A 25 13.36 -6.38 16.46
CA ALA A 25 14.22 -5.47 17.22
C ALA A 25 15.09 -4.61 16.29
N LEU A 26 15.66 -5.21 15.24
CA LEU A 26 16.43 -4.51 14.22
C LEU A 26 15.56 -3.53 13.42
N THR A 27 14.31 -3.90 13.10
CA THR A 27 13.36 -3.03 12.40
C THR A 27 13.02 -1.80 13.25
N VAL A 28 12.71 -2.00 14.54
CA VAL A 28 12.44 -0.90 15.48
C VAL A 28 13.67 -0.03 15.68
N ALA A 29 14.86 -0.64 15.84
CA ALA A 29 16.11 0.09 15.95
C ALA A 29 16.41 0.92 14.70
N ALA A 30 16.19 0.36 13.50
CA ALA A 30 16.36 1.08 12.24
C ALA A 30 15.40 2.28 12.15
N ILE A 31 14.12 2.11 12.50
CA ILE A 31 13.14 3.21 12.51
C ILE A 31 13.60 4.31 13.48
N TRP A 32 14.03 3.94 14.68
CA TRP A 32 14.51 4.89 15.68
C TRP A 32 15.76 5.64 15.22
N LEU A 33 16.75 4.94 14.67
CA LEU A 33 17.98 5.54 14.13
C LEU A 33 17.71 6.48 12.95
N LEU A 34 16.72 6.14 12.11
CA LEU A 34 16.32 6.97 10.98
C LEU A 34 15.44 8.17 11.38
N GLN A 35 15.20 8.37 12.70
CA GLN A 35 14.34 9.41 13.27
C GLN A 35 12.84 9.24 12.96
N GLY A 36 12.40 8.01 12.64
CA GLY A 36 10.99 7.71 12.39
C GLY A 36 10.19 7.60 13.69
N ARG A 37 9.00 8.19 13.71
CA ARG A 37 8.04 8.11 14.84
C ARG A 37 6.98 7.03 14.61
N ALA A 38 5.86 7.14 15.33
CA ALA A 38 4.75 6.18 15.29
C ALA A 38 4.23 5.90 13.87
N TRP A 39 4.24 6.90 12.97
CA TRP A 39 3.82 6.73 11.57
C TRP A 39 4.71 5.77 10.79
N ALA A 40 6.03 5.81 11.03
CA ALA A 40 6.98 4.90 10.38
C ALA A 40 6.77 3.45 10.81
N LEU A 41 6.52 3.22 12.10
CA LEU A 41 6.17 1.90 12.62
C LEU A 41 4.87 1.39 12.01
N LEU A 42 3.84 2.23 12.00
CA LEU A 42 2.55 1.91 11.40
C LEU A 42 2.69 1.56 9.91
N TYR A 43 3.48 2.34 9.17
CA TYR A 43 3.74 2.10 7.75
C TYR A 43 4.43 0.75 7.50
N VAL A 44 5.48 0.43 8.24
CA VAL A 44 6.22 -0.85 8.11
C VAL A 44 5.34 -2.05 8.47
N MET A 45 4.40 -1.89 9.41
CA MET A 45 3.45 -2.96 9.75
C MET A 45 2.33 -3.12 8.72
N LEU A 46 1.86 -2.03 8.13
CA LEU A 46 0.71 -2.05 7.21
C LEU A 46 1.03 -2.76 5.90
N ILE A 47 2.24 -2.64 5.35
CA ILE A 47 2.59 -3.25 4.06
C ILE A 47 2.53 -4.80 4.12
N PRO A 48 3.25 -5.49 5.03
CA PRO A 48 3.14 -6.94 5.16
C PRO A 48 1.73 -7.40 5.49
N PHE A 49 1.03 -6.66 6.35
CA PHE A 49 -0.35 -6.96 6.72
C PHE A 49 -1.28 -6.91 5.51
N LEU A 50 -1.17 -5.88 4.67
CA LEU A 50 -1.95 -5.79 3.44
C LEU A 50 -1.61 -6.91 2.49
N ASN A 51 -0.32 -7.14 2.22
CA ASN A 51 0.10 -8.19 1.29
C ASN A 51 -0.37 -9.58 1.74
N TRP A 52 -0.29 -9.88 3.05
CA TRP A 52 -0.84 -11.10 3.64
C TRP A 52 -2.37 -11.16 3.50
N SER A 53 -3.06 -10.04 3.72
CA SER A 53 -4.52 -9.98 3.63
C SER A 53 -5.04 -10.32 2.23
N PHE A 54 -4.32 -9.98 1.16
CA PHE A 54 -4.72 -10.35 -0.21
C PHE A 54 -4.57 -11.85 -0.52
N GLY A 55 -3.78 -12.58 0.26
CA GLY A 55 -3.67 -14.04 0.14
C GLY A 55 -4.69 -14.80 1.00
N VAL A 56 -5.20 -14.18 2.07
CA VAL A 56 -6.05 -14.86 3.07
C VAL A 56 -7.50 -14.40 3.04
N ILE A 57 -7.75 -13.12 2.79
CA ILE A 57 -9.09 -12.54 2.80
C ILE A 57 -9.69 -12.72 1.39
N PRO A 58 -10.84 -13.40 1.26
CA PRO A 58 -11.50 -13.53 -0.01
C PRO A 58 -12.04 -12.18 -0.48
N GLU A 59 -12.05 -11.98 -1.80
CA GLU A 59 -12.68 -10.81 -2.39
C GLU A 59 -14.20 -10.90 -2.30
N PHE A 60 -14.86 -9.76 -2.09
CA PHE A 60 -16.30 -9.68 -2.11
C PHE A 60 -16.78 -9.38 -3.53
N GLU A 61 -17.53 -10.30 -4.12
CA GLU A 61 -18.15 -10.08 -5.42
C GLU A 61 -19.32 -9.11 -5.29
N ILE A 62 -19.18 -7.91 -5.86
CA ILE A 62 -20.26 -6.92 -5.95
C ILE A 62 -21.20 -7.28 -7.08
N LEU A 63 -20.63 -7.70 -8.21
CA LEU A 63 -21.35 -8.14 -9.40
C LEU A 63 -20.74 -9.46 -9.86
N ALA A 64 -21.56 -10.51 -9.89
CA ALA A 64 -21.15 -11.80 -10.42
C ALA A 64 -20.80 -11.67 -11.93
N PRO A 65 -19.84 -12.46 -12.43
CA PRO A 65 -19.60 -12.59 -13.86
C PRO A 65 -20.90 -12.99 -14.57
N GLY A 66 -21.36 -12.16 -15.50
CA GLY A 66 -22.61 -12.38 -16.22
C GLY A 66 -22.39 -12.36 -17.72
N GLU A 67 -23.26 -13.07 -18.46
CA GLU A 67 -23.25 -13.11 -19.94
C GLU A 67 -23.46 -11.73 -20.61
N SER A 68 -23.76 -10.70 -19.83
CA SER A 68 -23.89 -9.32 -20.29
C SER A 68 -22.51 -8.75 -20.66
N SER A 69 -22.34 -8.42 -21.93
CA SER A 69 -21.09 -8.00 -22.60
C SER A 69 -20.25 -6.89 -21.95
N ARG A 70 -20.73 -6.19 -20.92
CA ARG A 70 -19.95 -5.17 -20.19
C ARG A 70 -19.17 -5.72 -18.98
N PHE A 71 -19.62 -6.78 -18.30
CA PHE A 71 -19.03 -7.25 -17.03
C PHE A 71 -18.63 -8.73 -17.09
N VAL A 72 -17.86 -9.09 -18.11
CA VAL A 72 -17.46 -10.49 -18.41
C VAL A 72 -16.71 -11.15 -17.24
N HIS A 73 -15.89 -10.40 -16.52
CA HIS A 73 -15.11 -10.88 -15.36
C HIS A 73 -15.76 -10.53 -14.00
N GLY A 74 -16.99 -10.02 -14.00
CA GLY A 74 -17.65 -9.52 -12.79
C GLY A 74 -17.05 -8.22 -12.27
N VAL A 75 -17.37 -7.86 -11.03
CA VAL A 75 -16.72 -6.80 -10.26
C VAL A 75 -16.50 -7.32 -8.85
N SER A 76 -15.24 -7.52 -8.48
CA SER A 76 -14.86 -7.86 -7.12
C SER A 76 -14.35 -6.63 -6.38
N LEU A 77 -14.51 -6.61 -5.07
CA LEU A 77 -13.95 -5.60 -4.20
C LEU A 77 -13.25 -6.30 -3.05
N HIS A 78 -11.94 -6.05 -2.93
CA HIS A 78 -11.21 -6.47 -1.77
C HIS A 78 -11.43 -5.44 -0.65
N PRO A 79 -11.88 -5.82 0.56
CA PRO A 79 -12.11 -4.85 1.65
C PRO A 79 -10.88 -4.00 1.96
N MET A 80 -9.69 -4.57 1.76
CA MET A 80 -8.43 -3.91 2.05
C MET A 80 -8.04 -2.89 0.98
N THR A 81 -8.73 -2.80 -0.15
CA THR A 81 -8.51 -1.77 -1.17
C THR A 81 -8.63 -0.36 -0.60
N MET A 82 -9.61 -0.12 0.27
CA MET A 82 -9.74 1.18 0.94
C MET A 82 -8.55 1.44 1.89
N VAL A 83 -8.09 0.40 2.59
CA VAL A 83 -6.94 0.46 3.49
C VAL A 83 -5.64 0.69 2.70
N THR A 84 -5.47 0.10 1.52
CA THR A 84 -4.33 0.38 0.64
C THR A 84 -4.29 1.85 0.23
N GLY A 85 -5.44 2.48 -0.01
CA GLY A 85 -5.54 3.93 -0.25
C GLY A 85 -5.04 4.76 0.93
N MET A 86 -5.36 4.34 2.15
CA MET A 86 -4.88 4.97 3.38
C MET A 86 -3.37 4.80 3.59
N VAL A 87 -2.76 3.74 3.04
CA VAL A 87 -1.30 3.56 3.10
C VAL A 87 -0.55 4.59 2.29
N PHE A 88 -1.07 5.05 1.14
CA PHE A 88 -0.48 6.18 0.40
C PHE A 88 -0.40 7.43 1.26
N VAL A 89 -1.48 7.72 2.00
CA VAL A 89 -1.54 8.86 2.90
C VAL A 89 -0.50 8.73 4.02
N ILE A 90 -0.42 7.56 4.65
CA ILE A 90 0.53 7.30 5.73
C ILE A 90 1.96 7.41 5.21
N ARG A 91 2.23 6.88 4.01
CA ARG A 91 3.52 7.01 3.33
C ARG A 91 3.90 8.47 3.14
N ASP A 92 2.99 9.31 2.64
CA ASP A 92 3.27 10.73 2.44
C ASP A 92 3.62 11.43 3.75
N PHE A 93 2.98 11.07 4.87
CA PHE A 93 3.36 11.57 6.20
C PHE A 93 4.75 11.10 6.63
N VAL A 94 5.07 9.82 6.44
CA VAL A 94 6.40 9.26 6.75
C VAL A 94 7.48 9.89 5.88
N GLN A 95 7.20 10.13 4.59
CA GLN A 95 8.11 10.77 3.65
C GLN A 95 8.38 12.24 4.03
N ARG A 96 7.39 12.99 4.52
CA ARG A 96 7.62 14.35 5.04
C ARG A 96 8.48 14.35 6.29
N GLU A 97 8.28 13.37 7.16
CA GLU A 97 9.02 13.28 8.41
C GLU A 97 10.47 12.81 8.21
N MET A 98 10.68 11.87 7.28
CA MET A 98 11.96 11.16 7.12
C MET A 98 12.70 11.45 5.80
N GLY A 99 12.06 12.18 4.87
CA GLY A 99 12.56 12.40 3.51
C GLY A 99 12.78 11.10 2.76
N HIS A 100 13.87 11.06 1.98
CA HIS A 100 14.27 9.89 1.17
C HIS A 100 14.58 8.62 1.99
N ARG A 101 14.74 8.72 3.31
CA ARG A 101 14.98 7.55 4.18
C ARG A 101 13.78 6.59 4.22
N VAL A 102 12.60 7.04 3.78
CA VAL A 102 11.40 6.19 3.61
C VAL A 102 11.68 4.97 2.72
N LEU A 103 12.61 5.09 1.76
CA LEU A 103 13.01 3.97 0.89
C LEU A 103 13.57 2.78 1.68
N ILE A 104 14.32 3.03 2.76
CA ILE A 104 14.87 1.98 3.63
C ILE A 104 13.73 1.29 4.38
N LEU A 105 12.77 2.05 4.89
CA LEU A 105 11.60 1.50 5.58
C LEU A 105 10.73 0.66 4.65
N MET A 106 10.53 1.14 3.42
CA MET A 106 9.85 0.38 2.38
C MET A 106 10.58 -0.93 2.09
N ALA A 107 11.91 -0.91 1.94
CA ALA A 107 12.69 -2.12 1.73
C ALA A 107 12.50 -3.13 2.87
N ILE A 108 12.57 -2.66 4.13
CA ILE A 108 12.31 -3.50 5.31
C ILE A 108 10.88 -4.08 5.29
N ALA A 109 9.88 -3.25 4.96
CA ALA A 109 8.48 -3.67 4.92
C ALA A 109 8.20 -4.67 3.79
N VAL A 110 8.84 -4.51 2.63
CA VAL A 110 8.80 -5.48 1.53
C VAL A 110 9.50 -6.77 1.94
N SER A 111 10.64 -6.71 2.64
CA SER A 111 11.32 -7.92 3.19
C SER A 111 10.40 -8.69 4.14
N TRP A 112 9.68 -8.01 5.02
CA TRP A 112 8.66 -8.64 5.87
C TRP A 112 7.50 -9.21 5.05
N SER A 113 7.13 -8.57 3.94
CA SER A 113 6.08 -9.09 3.05
C SER A 113 6.49 -10.40 2.39
N PHE A 114 7.76 -10.58 2.03
CA PHE A 114 8.26 -11.87 1.54
C PHE A 114 8.17 -12.99 2.60
N PHE A 115 8.17 -12.63 3.88
CA PHE A 115 8.05 -13.60 4.97
C PHE A 115 6.60 -14.01 5.24
N TYR A 116 5.64 -13.11 5.09
CA TYR A 116 4.23 -13.33 5.44
C TYR A 116 3.29 -13.58 4.26
N ALA A 117 3.61 -13.07 3.06
CA ALA A 117 2.73 -13.09 1.91
C ALA A 117 3.35 -13.85 0.74
N TRP A 118 2.56 -14.05 -0.32
CA TRP A 118 3.07 -14.65 -1.56
C TRP A 118 4.19 -13.78 -2.16
N PRO A 119 5.36 -14.34 -2.53
CA PRO A 119 6.50 -13.58 -3.03
C PRO A 119 6.16 -12.67 -4.23
N VAL A 120 5.23 -13.12 -5.09
CA VAL A 120 4.76 -12.35 -6.24
C VAL A 120 4.04 -11.07 -5.82
N ILE A 121 3.18 -11.13 -4.79
CA ILE A 121 2.48 -9.96 -4.24
C ILE A 121 3.49 -9.02 -3.55
N ALA A 122 4.42 -9.57 -2.77
CA ALA A 122 5.47 -8.78 -2.12
C ALA A 122 6.30 -8.00 -3.16
N LEU A 123 6.73 -8.68 -4.23
CA LEU A 123 7.47 -8.04 -5.33
C LEU A 123 6.63 -6.98 -6.04
N ALA A 124 5.38 -7.29 -6.37
CA ALA A 124 4.48 -6.35 -7.03
C ALA A 124 4.25 -5.09 -6.20
N SER A 125 4.03 -5.23 -4.89
CA SER A 125 3.90 -4.11 -3.97
C SER A 125 5.18 -3.26 -3.94
N GLY A 126 6.36 -3.88 -3.86
CA GLY A 126 7.63 -3.16 -3.87
C GLY A 126 7.87 -2.36 -5.15
N ILE A 127 7.55 -2.94 -6.32
CA ILE A 127 7.64 -2.24 -7.60
C ILE A 127 6.62 -1.10 -7.66
N ALA A 128 5.38 -1.36 -7.27
CA ALA A 128 4.30 -0.37 -7.30
C ALA A 128 4.61 0.85 -6.42
N PHE A 129 5.17 0.62 -5.22
CA PHE A 129 5.65 1.68 -4.36
C PHE A 129 6.85 2.43 -4.94
N ALA A 130 7.86 1.74 -5.49
CA ALA A 130 9.03 2.40 -6.08
C ALA A 130 8.65 3.30 -7.25
N VAL A 131 7.71 2.85 -8.09
CA VAL A 131 7.18 3.66 -9.19
C VAL A 131 6.41 4.86 -8.65
N SER A 132 5.56 4.67 -7.64
CA SER A 132 4.80 5.76 -7.02
C SER A 132 5.71 6.82 -6.40
N GLU A 133 6.75 6.41 -5.68
CA GLU A 133 7.74 7.32 -5.10
C GLU A 133 8.49 8.10 -6.18
N THR A 134 8.76 7.47 -7.33
CA THR A 134 9.37 8.14 -8.49
C THR A 134 8.45 9.20 -9.07
N VAL A 135 7.15 8.92 -9.19
CA VAL A 135 6.13 9.89 -9.64
C VAL A 135 6.06 11.06 -8.67
N ASP A 136 6.07 10.78 -7.37
CA ASP A 136 6.03 11.80 -6.32
C ASP A 136 7.28 12.68 -6.39
N TRP A 137 8.46 12.08 -6.43
CA TRP A 137 9.73 12.79 -6.58
C TRP A 137 9.75 13.68 -7.83
N LEU A 138 9.25 13.18 -8.96
CA LEU A 138 9.16 13.95 -10.21
C LEU A 138 8.23 15.17 -10.03
N LEU A 139 7.05 14.97 -9.45
CA LEU A 139 6.09 16.05 -9.24
C LEU A 139 6.59 17.08 -8.23
N PHE A 140 7.21 16.66 -7.13
CA PHE A 140 7.74 17.58 -6.12
C PHE A 140 8.96 18.36 -6.63
N THR A 141 9.76 17.77 -7.53
CA THR A 141 10.92 18.43 -8.12
C THR A 141 10.51 19.45 -9.19
N PHE A 142 9.54 19.12 -10.04
CA PHE A 142 9.19 19.95 -11.20
C PHE A 142 7.98 20.86 -10.99
N SER A 143 7.18 20.67 -9.94
CA SER A 143 5.92 21.38 -9.76
C SER A 143 5.94 22.39 -8.61
N LYS A 144 5.41 23.60 -8.86
CA LYS A 144 5.36 24.72 -7.90
C LYS A 144 3.98 24.92 -7.23
N TYR A 145 3.08 23.94 -7.32
CA TYR A 145 1.72 24.06 -6.76
C TYR A 145 1.71 24.11 -5.22
N ARG A 146 0.55 24.41 -4.62
CA ARG A 146 0.31 24.32 -3.17
C ARG A 146 0.45 22.87 -2.68
N LEU A 147 0.83 22.68 -1.42
CA LEU A 147 1.05 21.35 -0.84
C LEU A 147 -0.19 20.44 -0.99
N SER A 148 -1.40 20.94 -0.67
CA SER A 148 -2.66 20.20 -0.85
C SER A 148 -2.91 19.75 -2.30
N THR A 149 -2.57 20.59 -3.29
CA THR A 149 -2.70 20.27 -4.72
C THR A 149 -1.66 19.27 -5.18
N ARG A 150 -0.42 19.36 -4.66
CA ARG A 150 0.64 18.40 -4.99
C ARG A 150 0.26 17.00 -4.53
N ILE A 151 -0.22 16.85 -3.30
CA ILE A 151 -0.67 15.54 -2.76
C ILE A 151 -1.74 14.94 -3.66
N LEU A 152 -2.76 15.74 -4.02
CA LEU A 152 -3.87 15.24 -4.82
C LEU A 152 -3.41 14.84 -6.23
N LEU A 153 -2.53 15.64 -6.85
CA LEU A 153 -2.00 15.37 -8.18
C LEU A 153 -1.06 14.15 -8.19
N SER A 154 -0.21 14.04 -7.16
CA SER A 154 0.67 12.89 -6.96
C SER A 154 -0.13 11.62 -6.76
N SER A 155 -1.13 11.64 -5.87
CA SER A 155 -2.05 10.52 -5.68
C SER A 155 -2.83 10.18 -6.96
N ALA A 156 -3.29 11.19 -7.71
CA ALA A 156 -4.04 10.97 -8.96
C ALA A 156 -3.19 10.31 -10.06
N LEU A 157 -1.88 10.54 -10.08
CA LEU A 157 -0.95 9.93 -11.05
C LEU A 157 -0.37 8.60 -10.54
N ALA A 158 -0.05 8.52 -9.25
CA ALA A 158 0.52 7.33 -8.63
C ALA A 158 -0.53 6.22 -8.46
N ALA A 159 -1.77 6.53 -8.04
CA ALA A 159 -2.78 5.51 -7.75
C ALA A 159 -3.15 4.63 -8.95
N PRO A 160 -3.34 5.16 -10.19
CA PRO A 160 -3.54 4.33 -11.38
C PRO A 160 -2.37 3.40 -11.68
N VAL A 161 -1.14 3.92 -11.60
CA VAL A 161 0.07 3.17 -11.92
C VAL A 161 0.31 2.07 -10.89
N ASP A 162 0.24 2.41 -9.61
CA ASP A 162 0.35 1.47 -8.50
C ASP A 162 -0.71 0.38 -8.58
N THR A 163 -1.96 0.75 -8.79
CA THR A 163 -3.08 -0.20 -8.90
C THR A 163 -2.88 -1.16 -10.06
N THR A 164 -2.32 -0.69 -11.17
CA THR A 164 -2.02 -1.54 -12.32
C THR A 164 -0.96 -2.59 -11.97
N VAL A 165 0.17 -2.15 -11.40
CA VAL A 165 1.26 -3.07 -10.99
C VAL A 165 0.80 -4.04 -9.91
N PHE A 166 0.04 -3.55 -8.94
CA PHE A 166 -0.46 -4.36 -7.84
C PHE A 166 -1.49 -5.40 -8.29
N LEU A 167 -2.51 -5.01 -9.06
CA LEU A 167 -3.51 -5.94 -9.57
C LEU A 167 -2.90 -6.95 -10.55
N PHE A 168 -1.91 -6.55 -11.34
CA PHE A 168 -1.14 -7.48 -12.17
C PHE A 168 -0.43 -8.53 -11.31
N GLY A 169 0.24 -8.10 -10.24
CA GLY A 169 0.90 -9.01 -9.30
C GLY A 169 -0.08 -9.94 -8.58
N ALA A 170 -1.22 -9.41 -8.14
CA ALA A 170 -2.27 -10.20 -7.50
C ALA A 170 -2.87 -11.24 -8.46
N ASP A 171 -3.11 -10.85 -9.72
CA ASP A 171 -3.59 -11.76 -10.77
C ASP A 171 -2.56 -12.87 -11.04
N LEU A 172 -1.29 -12.50 -11.20
CA LEU A 172 -0.20 -13.45 -11.42
C LEU A 172 -0.03 -14.40 -10.23
N ALA A 173 -0.10 -13.89 -9.00
CA ALA A 173 0.03 -14.71 -7.80
C ALA A 173 -1.11 -15.74 -7.71
N LYS A 174 -2.34 -15.33 -8.05
CA LYS A 174 -3.49 -16.21 -8.14
C LYS A 174 -3.36 -17.27 -9.25
N GLN A 175 -2.80 -16.91 -10.41
CA GLN A 175 -2.50 -17.88 -11.46
C GLN A 175 -1.50 -18.94 -10.98
N MET A 176 -0.46 -18.52 -10.27
CA MET A 176 0.61 -19.40 -9.80
C MET A 176 0.20 -20.30 -8.61
N GLU A 177 -0.50 -19.73 -7.63
CA GLU A 177 -0.83 -20.42 -6.37
C GLU A 177 -2.18 -21.16 -6.43
N LEU A 178 -3.14 -20.64 -7.19
CA LEU A 178 -4.51 -21.18 -7.26
C LEU A 178 -4.87 -21.74 -8.64
N GLY A 179 -3.98 -21.63 -9.65
CA GLY A 179 -4.23 -22.15 -11.00
C GLY A 179 -5.36 -21.43 -11.75
N MET A 180 -5.71 -20.21 -11.33
CA MET A 180 -6.82 -19.46 -11.91
C MET A 180 -6.47 -18.89 -13.29
N GLU A 181 -7.49 -18.60 -14.11
CA GLU A 181 -7.28 -18.00 -15.43
C GLU A 181 -6.77 -16.54 -15.36
N PRO A 182 -6.08 -16.03 -16.39
CA PRO A 182 -5.67 -14.64 -16.44
C PRO A 182 -6.86 -13.68 -16.47
N GLY A 183 -6.73 -12.54 -15.78
CA GLY A 183 -7.72 -11.46 -15.80
C GLY A 183 -8.82 -11.58 -14.73
N ASN A 184 -8.70 -12.52 -13.80
CA ASN A 184 -9.60 -12.63 -12.65
C ASN A 184 -9.52 -11.40 -11.74
N SER A 185 -8.32 -10.85 -11.53
CA SER A 185 -8.11 -9.68 -10.68
C SER A 185 -7.85 -8.42 -11.50
N LEU A 186 -7.05 -8.52 -12.57
CA LEU A 186 -6.73 -7.39 -13.43
C LEU A 186 -7.71 -7.31 -14.61
N HIS A 187 -8.76 -6.49 -14.43
CA HIS A 187 -9.68 -6.11 -15.50
C HIS A 187 -10.17 -4.68 -15.26
N VAL A 188 -10.74 -4.06 -16.29
CA VAL A 188 -11.06 -2.62 -16.30
C VAL A 188 -11.93 -2.20 -15.11
N TRP A 189 -12.92 -3.01 -14.73
CA TRP A 189 -13.83 -2.64 -13.65
C TRP A 189 -13.19 -2.69 -12.27
N ASN A 190 -12.47 -3.76 -11.94
CA ASN A 190 -11.76 -3.84 -10.67
C ASN A 190 -10.64 -2.81 -10.59
N TRP A 191 -9.98 -2.51 -11.70
CA TRP A 191 -9.04 -1.40 -11.79
C TRP A 191 -9.70 -0.05 -11.46
N ILE A 192 -10.86 0.27 -12.04
CA ILE A 192 -11.61 1.50 -11.73
C ILE A 192 -11.99 1.54 -10.25
N VAL A 193 -12.54 0.45 -9.70
CA VAL A 193 -12.96 0.37 -8.30
C VAL A 193 -11.77 0.58 -7.35
N PHE A 194 -10.62 -0.02 -7.65
CA PHE A 194 -9.41 0.16 -6.84
C PHE A 194 -8.87 1.59 -6.92
N VAL A 195 -8.79 2.17 -8.12
CA VAL A 195 -8.34 3.56 -8.28
C VAL A 195 -9.29 4.50 -7.54
N CYS A 196 -10.60 4.37 -7.72
CA CYS A 196 -11.59 5.17 -7.01
C CYS A 196 -11.48 4.99 -5.49
N GLY A 197 -11.36 3.75 -5.00
CA GLY A 197 -11.19 3.45 -3.58
C GLY A 197 -9.97 4.13 -2.97
N LYS A 198 -8.83 4.12 -3.68
CA LYS A 198 -7.61 4.82 -3.25
C LYS A 198 -7.76 6.34 -3.28
N MET A 199 -8.40 6.86 -4.33
CA MET A 199 -8.61 8.30 -4.49
C MET A 199 -9.52 8.90 -3.41
N ILE A 200 -10.48 8.16 -2.87
CA ILE A 200 -11.31 8.63 -1.74
C ILE A 200 -10.42 9.03 -0.55
N GLY A 201 -9.43 8.21 -0.20
CA GLY A 201 -8.47 8.52 0.88
C GLY A 201 -7.67 9.78 0.59
N ALA A 202 -7.14 9.90 -0.63
CA ALA A 202 -6.38 11.07 -1.07
C ALA A 202 -7.21 12.37 -1.03
N VAL A 203 -8.47 12.32 -1.47
CA VAL A 203 -9.38 13.47 -1.46
C VAL A 203 -9.70 13.91 -0.02
N ILE A 204 -10.00 12.98 0.88
CA ILE A 204 -10.29 13.29 2.29
C ILE A 204 -9.08 13.99 2.93
N VAL A 205 -7.88 13.46 2.71
CA VAL A 205 -6.65 14.02 3.30
C VAL A 205 -6.31 15.37 2.70
N SER A 206 -6.40 15.51 1.38
CA SER A 206 -6.23 16.80 0.71
C SER A 206 -7.20 17.84 1.25
N ALA A 207 -8.47 17.47 1.49
CA ALA A 207 -9.47 18.37 2.07
C ALA A 207 -9.15 18.77 3.52
N ILE A 208 -8.65 17.84 4.35
CA ILE A 208 -8.24 18.13 5.73
C ILE A 208 -7.04 19.08 5.75
N ILE A 209 -6.03 18.84 4.91
CA ILE A 209 -4.83 19.68 4.83
C ILE A 209 -5.20 21.06 4.31
N ARG A 210 -6.02 21.14 3.26
CA ARG A 210 -6.48 22.42 2.71
C ARG A 210 -7.21 23.28 3.75
N ARG A 211 -8.06 22.68 4.58
CA ARG A 211 -8.70 23.41 5.71
C ARG A 211 -7.69 23.98 6.70
N ARG A 212 -6.55 23.30 6.92
CA ARG A 212 -5.48 23.77 7.81
C ARG A 212 -4.62 24.86 7.15
N GLU A 213 -4.38 24.76 5.84
CA GLU A 213 -3.75 25.82 5.04
C GLU A 213 -4.61 27.09 5.08
N ASP A 214 -5.92 26.95 4.83
CA ASP A 214 -6.87 28.07 4.84
C ASP A 214 -7.00 28.71 6.23
N ALA A 215 -6.79 27.93 7.30
CA ALA A 215 -6.74 28.41 8.69
C ALA A 215 -5.39 29.02 9.10
N GLY A 216 -4.39 29.05 8.22
CA GLY A 216 -3.04 29.58 8.50
C GLY A 216 -2.21 28.74 9.48
N LEU A 217 -2.64 27.51 9.78
CA LEU A 217 -1.94 26.61 10.71
C LEU A 217 -0.75 25.89 10.06
N ILE A 218 -0.74 25.82 8.73
CA ILE A 218 0.30 25.19 7.91
C ILE A 218 0.59 26.16 6.77
N SER A 219 1.86 26.46 6.49
CA SER A 219 2.20 27.34 5.38
C SER A 219 1.87 26.62 4.05
N PRO A 220 1.18 27.26 3.10
CA PRO A 220 0.80 26.64 1.82
C PRO A 220 1.99 26.28 0.91
N HIS A 221 3.18 26.72 1.30
CA HIS A 221 4.40 26.74 0.49
C HIS A 221 5.64 26.14 1.16
N GLU A 222 5.62 25.79 2.45
CA GLU A 222 6.74 25.03 3.03
C GLU A 222 6.55 23.53 2.81
N ALA A 223 7.68 22.90 2.50
CA ALA A 223 7.85 21.49 2.20
C ALA A 223 7.84 20.64 3.46
#